data_AF-A0A966Y178-F1
#
_entry.id   AF-A0A966Y178-F1
#
_cell.length_a   1.000
_cell.length_b   1.000
_cell.length_c   1.000
_cell.angle_alpha   90.00
_cell.angle_beta   90.00
_cell.angle_gamma   90.00
#
_symmetry.space_group_name_H-M   'P 1'
#
loop_
_entity.id
_entity.type
_entity.pdbx_description
1 polymer ?
#
loop_
_entity_poly.entity_id
_entity_poly.type
_entity_poly.pdbx_seq_one_letter_code
_entity_poly.pdbx_strand_id
1 'polypeptide(L)'
;MAWTDLVAGCFGFGTAPFASNRPDEVNAKEAISAAKAEGATRAEFAQLIAMYPRKYIKSDQVLRERIREDAARLDKLWKVSRL
;
A
#
# COMPACT_ATOMS: atom_id res chain seq x y z
N MET A 1 -10.94 12.36 -6.72
CA MET A 1 -10.41 11.89 -5.42
C MET A 1 -8.96 11.55 -5.68
N ALA A 2 -8.01 12.06 -4.89
CA ALA A 2 -6.61 11.77 -5.17
C ALA A 2 -6.31 10.31 -4.83
N TRP A 3 -5.45 9.63 -5.58
CA TRP A 3 -5.08 8.25 -5.27
C TRP A 3 -4.52 8.08 -3.85
N THR A 4 -3.91 9.13 -3.30
CA THR A 4 -3.39 9.18 -1.92
C THR A 4 -4.49 9.02 -0.87
N ASP A 5 -5.71 9.48 -1.15
CA ASP A 5 -6.85 9.37 -0.24
C ASP A 5 -7.33 7.91 -0.15
N LEU A 6 -7.14 7.14 -1.22
CA LEU A 6 -7.51 5.72 -1.31
C LEU A 6 -6.54 4.81 -0.54
N VAL A 7 -5.32 5.26 -0.27
CA VAL A 7 -4.28 4.47 0.41
C VAL A 7 -4.74 4.04 1.82
N ALA A 8 -5.48 4.89 2.53
CA ALA A 8 -6.00 4.55 3.86
C ALA A 8 -6.88 3.30 3.85
N GLY A 9 -7.70 3.14 2.82
CA GLY A 9 -8.61 1.99 2.65
C GLY A 9 -7.90 0.67 2.32
N CYS A 10 -6.57 0.69 2.09
CA CYS A 10 -5.78 -0.49 1.76
C CYS A 10 -5.28 -1.26 3.01
N PHE A 11 -5.55 -0.75 4.22
CA PHE A 11 -5.04 -1.29 5.49
C PHE A 11 -6.14 -1.70 6.46
N GLY A 12 -7.39 -1.87 5.99
CA GLY A 12 -8.54 -2.22 6.83
C GLY A 12 -8.64 -1.33 8.08
N PHE A 13 -8.81 -1.96 9.25
CA PHE A 13 -8.77 -1.30 10.55
C PHE A 13 -7.38 -1.42 11.20
N GLY A 14 -6.77 -0.28 11.53
CA GLY A 14 -5.59 -0.21 12.40
C GLY A 14 -4.24 -0.44 11.71
N THR A 15 -3.53 -1.49 12.16
CA THR A 15 -2.13 -1.80 11.79
C THR A 15 -2.01 -2.97 10.82
N ALA A 16 -3.09 -3.31 10.12
CA ALA A 16 -3.14 -4.50 9.30
C ALA A 16 -2.11 -4.42 8.15
N PRO A 17 -1.60 -5.55 7.66
CA PRO A 17 -0.74 -5.55 6.48
C PRO A 17 -1.46 -4.95 5.27
N PHE A 18 -0.70 -4.30 4.39
CA PHE A 18 -1.23 -3.76 3.14
C PHE A 18 -1.96 -4.84 2.35
N ALA A 19 -3.15 -4.52 1.82
CA ALA A 19 -3.96 -5.40 0.97
C ALA A 19 -4.09 -6.84 1.53
N SER A 20 -4.29 -6.95 2.86
CA SER A 20 -4.29 -8.25 3.56
C SER A 20 -5.55 -9.07 3.32
N ASN A 21 -6.69 -8.40 3.15
CA ASN A 21 -7.97 -9.03 2.90
C ASN A 21 -8.54 -8.61 1.55
N ARG A 22 -9.56 -9.35 1.08
CA ARG A 22 -10.18 -9.11 -0.22
C ARG A 22 -10.65 -7.66 -0.43
N PRO A 23 -11.30 -6.98 0.54
CA PRO A 23 -11.69 -5.58 0.38
C PRO A 23 -10.47 -4.65 0.25
N ASP A 24 -9.44 -4.87 1.07
CA ASP A 24 -8.21 -4.08 1.04
C ASP A 24 -7.48 -4.24 -0.30
N GLU A 25 -7.48 -5.44 -0.87
CA GLU A 25 -6.89 -5.70 -2.18
C GLU A 25 -7.66 -5.00 -3.32
N VAL A 26 -8.99 -4.95 -3.25
CA VAL A 26 -9.81 -4.19 -4.21
C VAL A 26 -9.46 -2.71 -4.14
N ASN A 27 -9.45 -2.14 -2.93
CA ASN A 27 -9.06 -0.74 -2.71
C ASN A 27 -7.62 -0.46 -3.19
N ALA A 28 -6.70 -1.40 -2.93
CA ALA A 28 -5.32 -1.28 -3.39
C ALA A 28 -5.21 -1.27 -4.92
N LYS A 29 -5.99 -2.10 -5.63
CA LYS A 29 -6.01 -2.08 -7.10
C LYS A 29 -6.58 -0.77 -7.64
N GLU A 30 -7.63 -0.24 -7.02
CA GLU A 30 -8.22 1.06 -7.38
C GLU A 30 -7.21 2.19 -7.15
N ALA A 31 -6.58 2.24 -5.98
CA ALA A 31 -5.54 3.21 -5.65
C ALA A 31 -4.35 3.13 -6.61
N ILE A 32 -3.88 1.92 -6.95
CA ILE A 32 -2.79 1.72 -7.92
C ILE A 32 -3.20 2.20 -9.31
N SER A 33 -4.43 1.94 -9.74
CA SER A 33 -4.94 2.39 -11.04
C SER A 33 -4.98 3.91 -11.12
N ALA A 34 -5.55 4.57 -10.09
CA ALA A 34 -5.59 6.03 -9.99
C ALA A 34 -4.18 6.64 -9.94
N ALA A 35 -3.27 6.06 -9.14
CA ALA A 35 -1.89 6.52 -9.05
C ALA A 35 -1.19 6.48 -10.40
N LYS A 36 -1.34 5.39 -11.16
CA LYS A 36 -0.77 5.28 -12.50
C LYS A 36 -1.38 6.26 -13.50
N ALA A 37 -2.69 6.49 -13.44
CA ALA A 37 -3.37 7.47 -14.29
C ALA A 37 -2.86 8.91 -14.03
N GLU A 38 -2.50 9.21 -12.79
CA GLU A 38 -1.90 10.49 -12.39
C GLU A 38 -0.38 10.54 -12.62
N GLY A 39 0.23 9.50 -13.20
CA GLY A 39 1.66 9.45 -13.51
C GLY A 39 2.57 9.10 -12.32
N ALA A 40 1.99 8.69 -11.19
CA ALA A 40 2.78 8.30 -10.02
C ALA A 40 3.54 6.98 -10.28
N THR A 41 4.76 6.96 -9.77
CA THR A 41 5.66 5.81 -9.82
C THR A 41 5.35 4.82 -8.70
N ARG A 42 5.79 3.57 -8.91
CA ARG A 42 5.75 2.54 -7.85
C ARG A 42 6.51 2.99 -6.60
N ALA A 43 7.59 3.74 -6.77
CA ALA A 43 8.42 4.20 -5.66
C ALA A 43 7.67 5.22 -4.77
N GLU A 44 6.97 6.17 -5.39
CA GLU A 44 6.14 7.14 -4.66
C GLU A 44 5.01 6.46 -3.90
N PHE A 45 4.32 5.50 -4.55
CA PHE A 45 3.30 4.70 -3.88
C PHE A 45 3.87 3.91 -2.69
N ALA A 46 5.04 3.29 -2.88
CA ALA A 46 5.71 2.51 -1.85
C ALA A 46 6.10 3.36 -0.62
N GLN A 47 6.52 4.61 -0.83
CA GLN A 47 6.83 5.52 0.27
C GLN A 47 5.59 5.82 1.11
N LEU A 48 4.45 6.06 0.46
CA LEU A 48 3.18 6.34 1.14
C LEU A 48 2.69 5.16 1.97
N ILE A 49 2.72 3.93 1.43
CA ILE A 49 2.34 2.74 2.22
C ILE A 49 3.28 2.50 3.40
N ALA A 50 4.59 2.76 3.24
CA ALA A 50 5.58 2.56 4.30
C ALA A 50 5.42 3.53 5.48
N MET A 51 4.74 4.67 5.29
CA MET A 51 4.43 5.60 6.37
C MET A 51 3.36 5.05 7.33
N TYR A 52 2.47 4.16 6.89
CA TYR A 52 1.38 3.64 7.72
C TYR A 52 1.89 2.77 8.88
N PRO A 53 2.71 1.73 8.65
CA PRO A 53 3.29 0.92 9.72
C PRO A 53 4.06 1.73 10.78
N ARG A 54 4.76 2.80 10.37
CA ARG A 54 5.55 3.67 11.27
C ARG A 54 4.72 4.36 12.35
N LYS A 55 3.42 4.58 12.09
CA LYS A 55 2.53 5.21 13.08
C LYS A 55 2.32 4.31 14.30
N TYR A 56 2.35 3.00 14.10
CA TYR A 56 1.89 2.03 15.10
C TYR A 56 2.98 1.07 15.59
N ILE A 57 3.95 0.74 14.75
CA ILE A 57 5.02 -0.19 15.11
C ILE A 57 6.20 0.61 15.69
N LYS A 58 6.53 0.34 16.96
CA LYS A 58 7.65 0.97 17.67
C LYS A 58 8.94 0.16 17.64
N SER A 59 8.85 -1.14 17.36
CA SER A 59 10.03 -2.00 17.19
C SER A 59 10.59 -1.86 15.78
N ASP A 60 11.83 -1.43 15.67
CA ASP A 60 12.53 -1.26 14.38
C ASP A 60 12.63 -2.56 13.60
N GLN A 61 12.86 -3.69 14.28
CA GLN A 61 12.93 -4.99 13.62
C GLN A 61 11.59 -5.34 12.98
N VAL A 62 10.50 -5.24 13.75
CA VAL A 62 9.14 -5.55 13.28
C VAL A 62 8.72 -4.57 12.17
N LEU A 63 9.13 -3.30 12.27
CA LEU A 63 8.83 -2.30 11.25
C LEU A 63 9.51 -2.64 9.91
N ARG A 64 10.78 -3.06 9.95
CA ARG A 64 11.51 -3.47 8.74
C ARG A 64 10.87 -4.69 8.07
N GLU A 65 10.46 -5.68 8.87
CA GLU A 65 9.76 -6.86 8.38
C GLU A 65 8.41 -6.49 7.74
N ARG A 66 7.60 -5.64 8.41
CA ARG A 66 6.32 -5.16 7.87
C ARG A 66 6.50 -4.41 6.55
N ILE A 67 7.45 -3.47 6.47
CA ILE A 67 7.70 -2.71 5.24
C ILE A 67 8.11 -3.65 4.11
N ARG A 68 8.92 -4.68 4.38
CA ARG A 68 9.34 -5.67 3.39
C ARG A 68 8.15 -6.48 2.87
N GLU A 69 7.26 -6.92 3.75
CA GLU A 69 6.05 -7.67 3.38
C GLU A 69 5.10 -6.83 2.54
N ASP A 70 4.83 -5.59 2.96
CA ASP A 70 3.93 -4.67 2.26
C ASP A 70 4.49 -4.33 0.87
N ALA A 71 5.80 -4.11 0.76
CA ALA A 71 6.47 -3.88 -0.52
C ALA A 71 6.37 -5.09 -1.46
N ALA A 72 6.56 -6.31 -0.96
CA ALA A 72 6.45 -7.52 -1.76
C ALA A 72 5.01 -7.74 -2.28
N ARG A 73 4.00 -7.36 -1.50
CA ARG A 73 2.60 -7.42 -1.94
C ARG A 73 2.28 -6.32 -2.94
N LEU A 74 2.77 -5.09 -2.72
CA LEU A 74 2.69 -4.02 -3.70
C LEU A 74 3.29 -4.45 -5.03
N ASP A 75 4.45 -5.11 -5.05
CA ASP A 75 5.09 -5.56 -6.30
C ASP A 75 4.22 -6.52 -7.11
N LYS A 76 3.48 -7.41 -6.43
CA LYS A 76 2.54 -8.31 -7.08
C LYS A 76 1.39 -7.53 -7.71
N LEU A 77 0.76 -6.64 -6.95
CA LEU A 77 -0.40 -5.87 -7.42
C LEU A 77 -0.03 -4.86 -8.50
N TRP A 78 1.12 -4.19 -8.37
CA TRP A 78 1.59 -3.19 -9.32
C TRP A 78 1.91 -3.78 -10.69
N LYS A 79 2.40 -5.02 -10.76
CA LYS A 79 2.67 -5.73 -12.04
C LYS A 79 1.39 -6.19 -12.74
N VAL A 80 0.40 -6.63 -11.96
CA VAL A 80 -0.86 -7.18 -12.48
C VAL A 80 -1.79 -6.09 -12.99
N SER A 81 -1.82 -4.91 -12.36
CA SER A 81 -2.52 -3.74 -12.88
C SER A 81 -1.78 -3.14 -14.08
N ARG A 82 -1.73 -3.84 -15.22
CA ARG A 82 -1.49 -3.16 -16.51
C ARG A 82 -2.83 -2.57 -16.94
N LEU A 83 -2.82 -1.26 -17.21
CA LEU A 83 -3.89 -0.55 -17.90
C LEU A 83 -4.21 -1.25 -19.22
#